data_AF-A0AAD7TEY2-F1
#
_entry.id   AF-A0AAD7TEY2-F1
#
_cell.length_a   1.000
_cell.length_b   1.000
_cell.length_c   1.000
_cell.angle_alpha   90.00
_cell.angle_beta   90.00
_cell.angle_gamma   90.00
#
_symmetry.space_group_name_H-M   'P 1'
#
loop_
_entity.id
_entity.type
_entity.pdbx_description
1 polymer ?
#
loop_
_entity_poly.entity_id
_entity_poly.type
_entity_poly.pdbx_seq_one_letter_code
_entity_poly.pdbx_strand_id
1 'polypeptide(L)'
;MCPKRAATPFDATTGAEPKPAVPSAHELESSASASRTEFSSFVAAANKEYADIPTTQRTWRITGSGEPAKVLKLSNDTPVSSKLKKGEVLVRVQAAALNPVGYTLMDLLPGFVLRRIHAAEYDLAGVVVNGNGTAFKTGDEVFGWIPPSK
;
A
#
# COMPACT_ATOMS: atom_id res chain seq x y z
N MET A 1 -47.36 35.52 9.22
CA MET A 1 -47.32 36.62 8.22
C MET A 1 -45.90 36.74 7.67
N CYS A 2 -45.66 36.31 6.43
CA CYS A 2 -44.38 36.55 5.74
C CYS A 2 -44.57 37.69 4.71
N PRO A 3 -43.68 38.69 4.63
CA PRO A 3 -43.79 39.73 3.63
C PRO A 3 -43.23 39.23 2.28
N LYS A 4 -43.99 39.43 1.20
CA LYS A 4 -43.53 39.21 -0.18
C LYS A 4 -42.53 40.32 -0.54
N ARG A 5 -41.28 39.95 -0.85
CA ARG A 5 -40.26 40.87 -1.38
C ARG A 5 -40.36 40.88 -2.91
N ALA A 6 -40.51 42.07 -3.50
CA ALA A 6 -40.53 42.28 -4.94
C ALA A 6 -39.13 42.05 -5.54
N ALA A 7 -39.08 41.40 -6.71
CA ALA A 7 -37.85 41.20 -7.46
C ALA A 7 -37.57 42.41 -8.36
N THR A 8 -36.37 42.97 -8.26
CA THR A 8 -35.81 43.95 -9.21
C THR A 8 -35.15 43.22 -10.38
N PRO A 9 -35.21 43.75 -11.62
CA PRO A 9 -34.59 43.12 -12.77
C PRO A 9 -33.06 43.20 -12.72
N PHE A 10 -32.42 42.11 -13.15
CA PHE A 10 -30.98 41.91 -13.23
C PHE A 10 -30.45 42.54 -14.51
N ASP A 11 -29.52 43.48 -14.40
CA ASP A 11 -28.90 44.17 -15.53
C ASP A 11 -27.67 43.39 -16.00
N ALA A 12 -27.74 42.79 -17.19
CA ALA A 12 -26.69 41.96 -17.76
C ALA A 12 -25.83 42.80 -18.71
N THR A 13 -24.77 43.42 -18.18
CA THR A 13 -23.69 43.96 -19.02
C THR A 13 -22.63 42.88 -19.25
N THR A 14 -22.50 42.53 -20.52
CA THR A 14 -21.63 41.51 -21.09
C THR A 14 -20.15 41.87 -20.93
N GLY A 15 -19.41 41.11 -20.12
CA GLY A 15 -17.95 41.06 -20.15
C GLY A 15 -17.50 39.98 -21.13
N ALA A 16 -16.80 40.35 -22.20
CA ALA A 16 -16.23 39.40 -23.14
C ALA A 16 -15.01 38.70 -22.52
N GLU A 17 -15.11 37.38 -22.34
CA GLU A 17 -14.02 36.51 -21.90
C GLU A 17 -13.01 36.32 -23.05
N PRO A 18 -11.70 36.51 -22.83
CA PRO A 18 -10.69 36.27 -23.85
C PRO A 18 -10.63 34.77 -24.17
N LYS A 19 -10.85 34.43 -25.44
CA LYS A 19 -10.83 33.06 -25.96
C LYS A 19 -9.47 32.42 -25.67
N PRO A 20 -9.41 31.27 -24.97
CA PRO A 20 -8.14 30.59 -24.72
C PRO A 20 -7.50 30.19 -26.04
N ALA A 21 -6.22 30.52 -26.20
CA ALA A 21 -5.43 30.13 -27.35
C ALA A 21 -5.33 28.60 -27.39
N VAL A 22 -5.70 28.00 -28.52
CA VAL A 22 -5.57 26.56 -28.74
C VAL A 22 -4.08 26.27 -28.97
N PRO A 23 -3.44 25.45 -28.13
CA PRO A 23 -2.02 25.12 -28.30
C PRO A 23 -1.80 24.37 -29.62
N SER A 24 -0.67 24.64 -30.27
CA SER A 24 -0.30 24.00 -31.54
C SER A 24 -0.02 22.51 -31.36
N ALA A 25 -0.27 21.71 -32.40
CA ALA A 25 -0.06 20.25 -32.36
C ALA A 25 1.37 19.84 -31.93
N HIS A 26 2.38 20.64 -32.29
CA HIS A 26 3.76 20.42 -31.86
C HIS A 26 4.00 20.62 -30.35
N GLU A 27 3.19 21.46 -29.71
CA GLU A 27 3.28 21.74 -28.27
C GLU A 27 2.66 20.59 -27.45
N LEU A 28 1.59 19.98 -27.98
CA LEU A 28 0.94 18.80 -27.41
C LEU A 28 1.83 17.55 -27.51
N GLU A 29 2.50 17.33 -28.63
CA GLU A 29 3.42 16.18 -28.79
C GLU A 29 4.67 16.31 -27.91
N SER A 30 5.22 17.52 -27.77
CA SER A 30 6.38 17.79 -26.91
C SER A 30 6.05 17.55 -25.43
N SER A 31 4.88 18.02 -24.99
CA SER A 31 4.35 17.81 -23.63
C SER A 31 4.10 16.32 -23.30
N ALA A 32 3.50 15.57 -24.24
CA ALA A 32 3.24 14.14 -24.07
C ALA A 32 4.54 13.33 -24.02
N SER A 33 5.56 13.72 -24.78
CA SER A 33 6.88 13.06 -24.79
C SER A 33 7.65 13.30 -23.48
N ALA A 34 7.62 14.53 -22.95
CA ALA A 34 8.24 14.88 -21.68
C ALA A 34 7.61 14.11 -20.50
N SER A 35 6.28 14.10 -20.42
CA SER A 35 5.55 13.36 -19.37
C SER A 35 5.74 11.84 -19.44
N ARG A 36 5.86 11.27 -20.65
CA ARG A 36 6.17 9.84 -20.84
C ARG A 36 7.58 9.47 -20.38
N THR A 37 8.54 10.37 -20.59
CA THR A 37 9.94 10.16 -20.19
C THR A 37 10.08 10.25 -18.68
N GLU A 38 9.42 11.22 -18.04
CA GLU A 38 9.38 11.32 -16.57
C GLU A 38 8.68 10.12 -15.95
N PHE A 39 7.51 9.71 -16.45
CA PHE A 39 6.82 8.52 -15.95
C PHE A 39 7.68 7.25 -16.05
N SER A 40 8.40 7.09 -17.17
CA SER A 40 9.34 5.98 -17.37
C SER A 40 10.48 5.98 -16.36
N SER A 41 11.05 7.16 -16.05
CA SER A 41 12.14 7.27 -15.07
C SER A 41 11.67 7.00 -13.63
N PHE A 42 10.45 7.42 -13.27
CA PHE A 42 9.83 7.08 -11.98
C PHE A 42 9.60 5.57 -11.84
N VAL A 43 9.06 4.92 -12.87
CA VAL A 43 8.86 3.46 -12.88
C VAL A 43 10.19 2.72 -12.78
N ALA A 44 11.23 3.18 -13.49
CA ALA A 44 12.56 2.60 -13.40
C ALA A 44 13.18 2.75 -11.99
N ALA A 45 13.02 3.91 -11.36
CA ALA A 45 13.50 4.14 -9.99
C ALA A 45 12.75 3.26 -8.97
N ALA A 46 11.43 3.15 -9.07
CA ALA A 46 10.63 2.27 -8.24
C ALA A 46 11.03 0.80 -8.43
N ASN A 47 11.20 0.34 -9.67
CA ASN A 47 11.65 -1.02 -9.97
C ASN A 47 13.04 -1.32 -9.43
N LYS A 48 13.93 -0.31 -9.39
CA LYS A 48 15.26 -0.43 -8.78
C LYS A 48 15.16 -0.56 -7.25
N GLU A 49 14.25 0.15 -6.60
CA GLU A 49 13.99 0.03 -5.16
C GLU A 49 13.52 -1.38 -4.79
N TYR A 50 12.70 -2.01 -5.64
CA TYR A 50 12.22 -3.38 -5.42
C TYR A 50 13.23 -4.48 -5.74
N ALA A 51 14.31 -4.16 -6.48
CA ALA A 51 15.35 -5.12 -6.84
C ALA A 51 16.32 -5.41 -5.69
N ASP A 52 16.50 -4.47 -4.76
CA ASP A 52 17.40 -4.63 -3.61
C ASP A 52 16.62 -5.08 -2.37
N ILE A 53 16.24 -6.36 -2.35
CA ILE A 53 15.50 -6.95 -1.22
C ILE A 53 16.45 -7.09 -0.03
N PRO A 54 16.16 -6.45 1.12
CA PRO A 54 17.03 -6.55 2.28
C PRO A 54 17.07 -7.98 2.84
N THR A 55 18.19 -8.37 3.44
CA THR A 55 18.33 -9.71 4.04
C THR A 55 17.60 -9.84 5.38
N THR A 56 17.28 -8.71 6.02
CA THR A 56 16.57 -8.63 7.29
C THR A 56 15.44 -7.61 7.23
N GLN A 57 14.47 -7.73 8.14
CA GLN A 57 13.30 -6.88 8.24
C GLN A 57 12.90 -6.66 9.70
N ARG A 58 12.12 -5.58 9.89
CA ARG A 58 11.45 -5.32 11.15
C ARG A 58 10.14 -6.09 11.21
N THR A 59 9.86 -6.74 12.33
CA THR A 59 8.61 -7.47 12.52
C THR A 59 8.17 -7.49 13.98
N TRP A 60 6.86 -7.52 14.19
CA TRP A 60 6.26 -7.74 15.49
C TRP A 60 6.22 -9.24 15.80
N ARG A 61 6.92 -9.66 16.86
CA ARG A 61 7.01 -11.05 17.31
C ARG A 61 6.22 -11.24 18.58
N ILE A 62 5.43 -12.32 18.62
CA ILE A 62 4.78 -12.78 19.84
C ILE A 62 5.80 -13.57 20.68
N THR A 63 6.08 -13.09 21.89
CA THR A 63 7.14 -13.64 22.76
C THR A 63 6.61 -14.49 23.92
N GLY A 64 5.30 -14.50 24.12
CA GLY A 64 4.61 -15.24 25.18
C GLY A 64 3.09 -15.15 25.02
N SER A 65 2.37 -15.60 26.05
CA SER A 65 0.91 -15.49 26.15
C SER A 65 0.52 -14.35 27.09
N GLY A 66 -0.60 -13.70 26.80
CA GLY A 66 -1.20 -12.61 27.57
C GLY A 66 -1.36 -11.31 26.79
N GLU A 67 -1.43 -10.19 27.52
CA GLU A 67 -1.70 -8.86 26.98
C GLU A 67 -0.72 -8.43 25.87
N PRO A 68 -1.20 -7.97 24.69
CA PRO A 68 -0.34 -7.61 23.56
C PRO A 68 0.77 -6.63 23.92
N ALA A 69 0.50 -5.65 24.80
CA ALA A 69 1.48 -4.66 25.25
C ALA A 69 2.71 -5.28 25.96
N LYS A 70 2.57 -6.49 26.52
CA LYS A 70 3.63 -7.20 27.25
C LYS A 70 4.33 -8.25 26.38
N VAL A 71 3.58 -8.87 25.46
CA VAL A 71 4.06 -10.05 24.72
C VAL A 71 4.47 -9.76 23.29
N LEU A 72 4.01 -8.64 22.70
CA LEU A 72 4.39 -8.24 21.36
C LEU A 72 5.67 -7.40 21.41
N LYS A 73 6.72 -7.83 20.70
CA LYS A 73 8.00 -7.11 20.64
C LYS A 73 8.44 -6.86 19.21
N LEU A 74 8.90 -5.65 18.93
CA LEU A 74 9.49 -5.30 17.65
C LEU A 74 10.92 -5.86 17.58
N SER A 75 11.17 -6.79 16.66
CA SER A 75 12.52 -7.22 16.27
C SER A 75 12.93 -6.45 15.01
N ASN A 76 14.21 -6.06 14.93
CA ASN A 76 14.74 -5.28 13.80
C ASN A 76 15.59 -6.10 12.83
N ASP A 77 15.80 -7.37 13.12
CA ASP A 77 16.84 -8.24 12.59
C ASP A 77 16.26 -9.59 12.13
N THR A 78 14.95 -9.68 11.93
CA THR A 78 14.33 -10.92 11.46
C THR A 78 14.69 -11.18 10.00
N PRO A 79 15.12 -12.39 9.62
CA PRO A 79 15.44 -12.70 8.23
C PRO A 79 14.25 -12.51 7.28
N VAL A 80 14.50 -11.98 6.09
CA VAL A 80 13.55 -12.03 4.97
C VAL A 80 13.64 -13.42 4.34
N SER A 81 12.50 -14.08 4.14
CA SER A 81 12.50 -15.41 3.53
C SER A 81 12.94 -15.33 2.06
N SER A 82 14.09 -15.92 1.74
CA SER A 82 14.57 -16.09 0.38
C SER A 82 14.03 -17.36 -0.30
N LYS A 83 13.35 -18.23 0.45
CA LYS A 83 12.84 -19.52 -0.02
C LYS A 83 11.33 -19.47 -0.10
N LEU A 84 10.81 -19.13 -1.29
CA LEU A 84 9.37 -19.11 -1.58
C LEU A 84 8.93 -20.46 -2.15
N LYS A 85 7.81 -21.00 -1.68
CA LYS A 85 7.20 -22.20 -2.27
C LYS A 85 6.51 -21.84 -3.59
N LYS A 86 6.24 -22.85 -4.42
CA LYS A 86 5.47 -22.68 -5.66
C LYS A 86 4.11 -22.04 -5.35
N GLY A 87 3.81 -20.93 -6.00
CA GLY A 87 2.55 -20.19 -5.81
C GLY A 87 2.62 -19.08 -4.76
N GLU A 88 3.71 -18.97 -4.00
CA GLU A 88 3.93 -17.87 -3.05
C GLU A 88 4.62 -16.69 -3.73
N VAL A 89 4.35 -15.48 -3.27
CA VAL A 89 5.04 -14.24 -3.68
C VAL A 89 5.66 -13.56 -2.47
N LEU A 90 6.71 -12.76 -2.67
CA LEU A 90 7.24 -11.88 -1.62
C LEU A 90 6.66 -10.48 -1.77
N VAL A 91 6.08 -9.98 -0.69
CA VAL A 91 5.42 -8.67 -0.63
C VAL A 91 6.16 -7.77 0.36
N ARG A 92 6.49 -6.56 -0.06
CA ARG A 92 6.89 -5.47 0.83
C ARG A 92 5.61 -4.88 1.44
N VAL A 93 5.34 -5.26 2.69
CA VAL A 93 4.17 -4.78 3.42
C VAL A 93 4.28 -3.28 3.69
N GLN A 94 3.25 -2.53 3.33
CA GLN A 94 3.11 -1.10 3.61
C GLN A 94 2.16 -0.85 4.78
N ALA A 95 1.10 -1.67 4.88
CA ALA A 95 0.12 -1.61 5.96
C ALA A 95 -0.34 -3.01 6.36
N ALA A 96 -0.74 -3.14 7.62
CA ALA A 96 -1.38 -4.33 8.19
C ALA A 96 -2.52 -3.87 9.10
N ALA A 97 -3.56 -4.69 9.23
CA ALA A 97 -4.68 -4.40 10.12
C ALA A 97 -4.49 -5.07 11.47
N LEU A 98 -4.90 -4.40 12.55
CA LEU A 98 -5.06 -5.02 13.86
C LEU A 98 -6.49 -5.56 13.95
N ASN A 99 -6.65 -6.87 14.13
CA ASN A 99 -7.96 -7.50 14.22
C ASN A 99 -8.17 -8.17 15.59
N PRO A 100 -9.44 -8.42 16.00
CA PRO A 100 -9.70 -9.10 17.27
C PRO A 100 -9.09 -10.48 17.41
N VAL A 101 -8.89 -11.18 16.28
CA VAL A 101 -8.36 -12.55 16.28
C VAL A 101 -6.92 -12.55 16.78
N GLY A 102 -6.08 -11.60 16.35
CA GLY A 102 -4.68 -11.50 16.74
C GLY A 102 -4.50 -11.44 18.26
N TYR A 103 -5.08 -10.43 18.93
CA TYR A 103 -4.90 -10.28 20.37
C TYR A 103 -5.64 -11.35 21.19
N THR A 104 -6.76 -11.88 20.69
CA THR A 104 -7.48 -12.96 21.39
C THR A 104 -6.65 -14.25 21.41
N LEU A 105 -5.93 -14.55 20.33
CA LEU A 105 -5.04 -15.71 20.27
C LEU A 105 -3.86 -15.58 21.23
N MET A 106 -3.34 -14.36 21.46
CA MET A 106 -2.26 -14.13 22.42
C MET A 106 -2.67 -14.50 23.85
N ASP A 107 -3.94 -14.30 24.20
CA ASP A 107 -4.47 -14.65 25.52
C ASP A 107 -4.85 -16.14 25.62
N LEU A 108 -5.38 -16.72 24.54
CA LEU A 108 -5.91 -18.09 24.55
C LEU A 108 -4.84 -19.19 24.39
N LEU A 109 -3.81 -18.96 23.57
CA LEU A 109 -2.86 -20.01 23.21
C LEU A 109 -1.66 -20.07 24.15
N PRO A 110 -1.13 -21.27 24.46
CA PRO A 110 0.10 -21.40 25.22
C PRO A 110 1.28 -20.70 24.52
N GLY A 111 2.14 -20.04 25.31
CA GLY A 111 3.25 -19.24 24.77
C GLY A 111 4.23 -20.01 23.86
N PHE A 112 4.40 -21.32 24.04
CA PHE A 112 5.25 -22.14 23.17
C PHE A 112 4.66 -22.37 21.77
N VAL A 113 3.32 -22.29 21.63
CA VAL A 113 2.63 -22.31 20.33
C VAL A 113 2.76 -20.95 19.67
N LEU A 114 2.46 -19.88 20.42
CA LEU A 114 2.52 -18.50 19.94
C LEU A 114 3.90 -18.09 19.42
N ARG A 115 4.97 -18.53 20.07
CA ARG A 115 6.35 -18.26 19.64
C ARG A 115 6.72 -18.83 18.27
N ARG A 116 5.96 -19.79 17.75
CA ARG A 116 6.14 -20.38 16.42
C ARG A 116 5.38 -19.63 15.33
N ILE A 117 4.50 -18.71 15.70
CA ILE A 117 3.77 -17.86 14.78
C ILE A 117 4.71 -16.75 14.30
N HIS A 118 4.84 -16.62 12.98
CA HIS A 118 5.76 -15.67 12.35
C HIS A 118 5.15 -14.28 12.14
N ALA A 119 3.83 -14.18 12.04
CA ALA A 119 3.09 -12.94 11.84
C ALA A 119 2.09 -12.73 12.97
N ALA A 120 2.12 -11.57 13.62
CA ALA A 120 1.19 -11.25 14.70
C ALA A 120 -0.25 -11.04 14.22
N GLU A 121 -0.39 -10.63 12.96
CA GLU A 121 -1.65 -10.40 12.26
C GLU A 121 -1.57 -11.01 10.85
N TYR A 122 -2.72 -11.25 10.25
CA TYR A 122 -2.80 -11.98 8.98
C TYR A 122 -3.19 -11.09 7.79
N ASP A 123 -3.67 -9.88 8.04
CA ASP A 123 -4.11 -8.94 7.00
C ASP A 123 -2.95 -8.03 6.55
N LEU A 124 -2.82 -7.80 5.24
CA LEU A 124 -1.77 -6.96 4.67
C LEU A 124 -2.23 -6.19 3.42
N ALA A 125 -1.56 -5.06 3.20
CA ALA A 125 -1.50 -4.37 1.91
C ALA A 125 -0.05 -3.97 1.62
N GLY A 126 0.38 -4.08 0.37
CA GLY A 126 1.75 -3.78 -0.02
C GLY A 126 2.04 -4.01 -1.50
N VAL A 127 3.32 -4.11 -1.82
CA VAL A 127 3.80 -4.24 -3.20
C VAL A 127 4.59 -5.53 -3.39
N VAL A 128 4.32 -6.26 -4.47
CA VAL A 128 5.08 -7.45 -4.83
C VAL A 128 6.51 -7.05 -5.18
N VAL A 129 7.48 -7.69 -4.53
CA VAL A 129 8.92 -7.49 -4.81
C VAL A 129 9.53 -8.71 -5.50
N ASN A 130 8.96 -9.90 -5.30
CA ASN A 130 9.31 -11.10 -6.04
C ASN A 130 8.04 -11.91 -6.35
N GLY A 131 7.70 -11.99 -7.64
CA GLY A 131 6.53 -12.73 -8.13
C GLY A 131 6.71 -14.25 -8.20
N ASN A 132 7.94 -14.78 -8.05
CA ASN A 132 8.25 -16.21 -7.96
C ASN A 132 7.61 -17.10 -9.06
N GLY A 133 7.57 -16.58 -10.30
CA GLY A 133 6.98 -17.30 -11.44
C GLY A 133 5.46 -17.47 -11.38
N THR A 134 4.77 -16.74 -10.50
CA THR A 134 3.30 -16.64 -10.49
C THR A 134 2.82 -15.65 -11.55
N ALA A 135 1.51 -15.36 -11.57
CA ALA A 135 0.94 -14.32 -12.44
C ALA A 135 1.34 -12.89 -12.00
N PHE A 136 1.72 -12.71 -10.74
CA PHE A 136 2.11 -11.41 -10.19
C PHE A 136 3.51 -11.00 -10.61
N LYS A 137 3.71 -9.69 -10.74
CA LYS A 137 4.95 -9.06 -11.15
C LYS A 137 5.46 -8.13 -10.08
N THR A 138 6.76 -7.88 -10.08
CA THR A 138 7.36 -6.84 -9.24
C THR A 138 6.70 -5.50 -9.54
N GLY A 139 6.28 -4.78 -8.50
CA GLY A 139 5.54 -3.53 -8.61
C GLY A 139 4.02 -3.66 -8.50
N ASP A 140 3.45 -4.87 -8.58
CA ASP A 140 2.00 -5.06 -8.40
C ASP A 140 1.58 -4.70 -6.98
N GLU A 141 0.58 -3.82 -6.85
CA GLU A 141 -0.06 -3.50 -5.58
C GLU A 141 -1.06 -4.61 -5.22
N VAL A 142 -0.96 -5.13 -4.01
CA VAL A 142 -1.77 -6.25 -3.53
C VAL A 142 -2.28 -6.00 -2.12
N PHE A 143 -3.45 -6.55 -1.83
CA PHE A 143 -4.00 -6.64 -0.48
C PHE A 143 -4.63 -8.01 -0.27
N GLY A 144 -4.76 -8.43 0.98
CA GLY A 144 -5.39 -9.69 1.33
C GLY A 144 -5.04 -10.15 2.72
N TRP A 145 -5.22 -11.45 2.94
CA TRP A 145 -4.93 -12.09 4.21
C TRP A 145 -4.13 -13.38 4.01
N ILE A 146 -3.28 -13.71 4.96
CA ILE A 146 -2.47 -14.92 4.97
C ILE A 146 -3.25 -15.99 5.75
N PRO A 147 -3.69 -17.10 5.13
CA PRO A 147 -4.29 -18.17 5.90
C PRO A 147 -3.26 -18.80 6.84
N PRO A 148 -3.66 -19.24 8.05
CA PRO A 148 -2.79 -20.03 8.90
C PRO A 148 -2.30 -21.25 8.11
N SER A 149 -0.98 -21.45 8.06
CA SER A 149 -0.36 -22.50 7.25
C SER A 149 -0.90 -23.88 7.63
N LYS A 150 -1.15 -24.74 6.63
CA LYS A 150 -1.26 -26.19 6.87
C LYS A 150 0.09 -26.78 7.27
#